data_AF-A0A5B7B7T5-F1
#
_entry.id   AF-A0A5B7B7T5-F1
#
_cell.length_a   1.000
_cell.length_b   1.000
_cell.length_c   1.000
_cell.angle_alpha   90.00
_cell.angle_beta   90.00
_cell.angle_gamma   90.00
#
_symmetry.space_group_name_H-M   'P 1'
#
loop_
_entity.id
_entity.type
_entity.pdbx_description
1 polymer ?
#
loop_
_entity_poly.entity_id
_entity_poly.type
_entity_poly.pdbx_seq_one_letter_code
_entity_poly.pdbx_strand_id
1 'polypeptide(L)'
;GMPNAGKSTLPGAMSRAKPTVGHYAFTTLRPNLGNLNYDDFSVTVADIPGLIRGAHANRGLGHAFLRHIERTKVLAYVLDLAAALDGRKGIPPWEQLKDLILELEFYREGLSDRPSLVVANKIDEAGADEVYEELKRRVHGVPIFPVCAVLEEGIPELKAGLRMLVNGGESYRLNLDGIIL
;
A
#
# COMPACT_ATOMS: atom_id res chain seq x y z
N GLY A 1 -3.22 1.52 -2.70
CA GLY A 1 -4.40 0.79 -2.20
C GLY A 1 -5.68 1.46 -2.63
N MET A 2 -6.72 0.68 -2.90
CA MET A 2 -8.08 1.16 -3.24
C MET A 2 -8.72 1.94 -2.07
N PRO A 3 -9.85 2.66 -2.27
CA PRO A 3 -10.67 3.15 -1.16
C PRO A 3 -11.01 2.03 -0.15
N ASN A 4 -11.11 2.36 1.13
CA ASN A 4 -11.44 1.43 2.23
C ASN A 4 -10.47 0.26 2.49
N ALA A 5 -9.34 0.18 1.80
CA ALA A 5 -8.31 -0.84 2.05
C ALA A 5 -7.58 -0.72 3.42
N GLY A 6 -7.92 0.28 4.24
CA GLY A 6 -7.29 0.51 5.56
C GLY A 6 -5.98 1.30 5.54
N LYS A 7 -5.69 2.02 4.44
CA LYS A 7 -4.48 2.85 4.30
C LYS A 7 -4.32 3.92 5.39
N SER A 8 -5.41 4.59 5.78
CA SER A 8 -5.35 5.66 6.79
C SER A 8 -5.20 5.12 8.22
N THR A 9 -5.58 3.87 8.46
CA THR A 9 -5.41 3.18 9.75
C THR A 9 -3.96 2.75 9.96
N LEU A 10 -3.29 2.30 8.90
CA LEU A 10 -1.93 1.75 8.96
C LEU A 10 -0.89 2.70 9.58
N PRO A 11 -0.76 3.99 9.20
CA PRO A 11 0.17 4.90 9.84
C PRO A 11 -0.05 5.04 11.35
N GLY A 12 -1.30 4.99 11.80
CA GLY A 12 -1.65 5.01 13.22
C GLY A 12 -1.20 3.74 13.93
N ALA A 13 -1.48 2.57 13.35
CA ALA A 13 -1.06 1.29 13.93
C ALA A 13 0.48 1.14 13.99
N MET A 14 1.20 1.67 12.99
CA MET A 14 2.66 1.56 12.94
C MET A 14 3.40 2.62 13.80
N SER A 15 2.74 3.76 14.07
CA SER A 15 3.32 4.88 14.81
C SER A 15 2.76 4.95 16.23
N ARG A 16 3.64 4.96 17.23
CA ARG A 16 3.24 5.28 18.62
C ARG A 16 2.77 6.73 18.78
N ALA A 17 2.90 7.57 17.74
CA ALA A 17 2.46 8.96 17.71
C ALA A 17 1.23 9.10 16.81
N LYS A 18 0.30 10.00 17.17
CA LYS A 18 -0.86 10.31 16.32
C LYS A 18 -0.38 10.78 14.93
N PRO A 19 -0.92 10.24 13.82
CA PRO A 19 -0.62 10.72 12.48
C PRO A 19 -0.81 12.23 12.40
N THR A 20 0.16 12.93 11.82
CA THR A 20 0.10 14.38 11.63
C THR A 20 -0.29 14.68 10.19
N VAL A 21 -0.97 15.81 10.01
CA VAL A 21 -1.40 16.24 8.69
C VAL A 21 -0.24 16.96 8.00
N GLY A 22 0.29 16.38 6.92
CA GLY A 22 1.44 16.90 6.20
C GLY A 22 1.10 18.10 5.30
N HIS A 23 2.00 19.08 5.24
CA HIS A 23 1.92 20.22 4.33
C HIS A 23 2.97 20.10 3.23
N TYR A 24 2.61 19.51 2.09
CA TYR A 24 3.45 19.62 0.90
C TYR A 24 3.12 20.93 0.18
N ALA A 25 4.15 21.71 -0.19
CA ALA A 25 4.04 23.10 -0.63
C ALA A 25 3.19 23.37 -1.89
N PHE A 26 2.55 22.36 -2.47
CA PHE A 26 1.88 22.44 -3.77
C PHE A 26 0.51 21.75 -3.80
N THR A 27 -0.11 21.47 -2.64
CA THR A 27 -1.23 20.53 -2.56
C THR A 27 -2.40 21.11 -1.79
N THR A 28 -3.61 21.05 -2.35
CA THR A 28 -4.85 21.47 -1.68
C THR A 28 -5.38 20.39 -0.73
N LEU A 29 -4.97 19.14 -0.94
CA LEU A 29 -5.22 18.01 -0.05
C LEU A 29 -3.96 17.67 0.72
N ARG A 30 -4.14 17.39 2.00
CA ARG A 30 -3.06 17.08 2.92
C ARG A 30 -2.99 15.56 3.15
N PRO A 31 -1.90 14.88 2.78
CA PRO A 31 -1.76 13.47 3.10
C PRO A 31 -1.62 13.29 4.62
N ASN A 32 -2.14 12.18 5.14
CA ASN A 32 -1.87 11.79 6.52
C ASN A 32 -0.45 11.21 6.58
N LEU A 33 0.37 11.76 7.46
CA LEU A 33 1.75 11.31 7.67
C LEU A 33 1.86 10.56 8.98
N GLY A 34 2.56 9.43 8.97
CA GLY A 34 2.99 8.72 10.17
C GLY A 34 4.51 8.64 10.21
N ASN A 35 5.11 8.86 11.38
CA ASN A 35 6.55 8.66 11.56
C ASN A 35 6.79 7.31 12.25
N LEU A 36 7.60 6.48 11.60
CA LEU A 36 8.14 5.24 12.17
C LEU A 36 9.51 5.55 12.73
N ASN A 37 9.62 5.55 14.05
CA ASN A 37 10.91 5.69 14.72
C ASN A 37 11.51 4.30 14.96
N TYR A 38 12.72 4.11 14.47
CA TYR A 38 13.61 3.01 14.82
C TYR A 38 14.73 3.57 15.71
N ASP A 39 15.49 2.70 16.37
CA ASP A 39 16.54 3.13 17.32
C ASP A 39 17.64 3.97 16.65
N ASP A 40 17.89 3.74 15.37
CA ASP A 40 18.99 4.31 14.57
C ASP A 40 18.53 5.27 13.46
N PHE A 41 17.25 5.27 13.07
CA PHE A 41 16.72 6.14 12.02
C PHE A 41 15.20 6.30 12.09
N SER A 42 14.64 7.27 11.37
CA SER A 42 13.19 7.45 11.24
C SER A 42 12.74 7.42 9.79
N VAL A 43 11.54 6.88 9.56
CA VAL A 43 10.89 6.81 8.25
C VAL A 43 9.55 7.52 8.32
N THR A 44 9.32 8.44 7.41
CA THR A 44 8.00 9.04 7.21
C THR A 44 7.20 8.21 6.21
N VAL A 45 6.04 7.73 6.65
CA VAL A 45 5.04 7.06 5.83
C VAL A 45 3.97 8.08 5.47
N ALA A 46 3.64 8.17 4.18
CA ALA A 46 2.54 8.99 3.70
C ALA A 46 1.37 8.10 3.25
N ASP A 47 0.20 8.30 3.85
CA ASP A 47 -1.05 7.76 3.33
C ASP A 47 -1.47 8.58 2.12
N ILE A 48 -1.44 7.92 0.96
CA ILE A 48 -1.95 8.48 -0.28
C ILE A 48 -3.44 8.12 -0.35
N PRO A 49 -4.34 9.12 -0.45
CA PRO A 49 -5.76 8.87 -0.63
C PRO A 49 -6.02 7.87 -1.76
N GLY A 50 -7.03 7.04 -1.56
CA GLY A 50 -7.27 5.85 -2.38
C GLY A 50 -7.26 6.16 -3.87
N LEU A 51 -6.37 5.50 -4.61
CA LEU A 51 -6.41 5.53 -6.06
C LEU A 51 -7.67 4.75 -6.49
N ILE A 52 -8.52 5.40 -7.27
CA ILE A 52 -9.62 4.77 -7.99
C ILE A 52 -9.19 4.55 -9.44
N ARG A 53 -9.82 3.60 -10.15
CA ARG A 53 -9.57 3.44 -11.59
C ARG A 53 -9.79 4.76 -12.33
N GLY A 54 -8.84 5.14 -13.17
CA GLY A 54 -8.83 6.40 -13.90
C GLY A 54 -8.21 7.58 -13.14
N ALA A 55 -7.51 7.35 -12.02
CA ALA A 55 -6.79 8.40 -11.29
C ALA A 55 -5.68 9.05 -12.14
N HIS A 56 -5.01 8.27 -12.99
CA HIS A 56 -4.05 8.77 -13.99
C HIS A 56 -4.68 9.74 -15.00
N ALA A 57 -5.98 9.60 -15.30
CA ALA A 57 -6.68 10.42 -16.29
C ALA A 57 -7.22 11.75 -15.71
N ASN A 58 -6.69 12.22 -14.57
CA ASN A 58 -7.21 13.38 -13.83
C ASN A 58 -8.69 13.28 -13.42
N ARG A 59 -9.27 12.06 -13.33
CA ARG A 59 -10.59 11.92 -12.71
C ARG A 59 -10.45 12.13 -11.20
N GLY A 60 -11.01 13.23 -10.71
CA GLY A 60 -10.88 13.65 -9.32
C GLY A 60 -9.55 14.36 -9.04
N LEU A 61 -8.88 13.99 -7.93
CA LEU A 61 -7.66 14.64 -7.44
C LEU A 61 -6.39 13.78 -7.71
N GLY A 62 -6.48 12.84 -8.66
CA GLY A 62 -5.49 11.78 -8.93
C GLY A 62 -4.07 12.27 -9.22
N HIS A 63 -3.86 13.20 -10.15
CA HIS A 63 -2.51 13.72 -10.43
C HIS A 63 -1.85 14.38 -9.21
N ALA A 64 -2.63 15.09 -8.38
CA ALA A 64 -2.07 15.73 -7.20
C ALA A 64 -1.48 14.68 -6.26
N PHE A 65 -2.16 13.55 -6.07
CA PHE A 65 -1.69 12.43 -5.25
C PHE A 65 -0.53 11.67 -5.88
N LEU A 66 -0.60 11.38 -7.18
CA LEU A 66 0.44 10.67 -7.91
C LEU A 66 1.77 11.45 -7.91
N ARG A 67 1.72 12.79 -7.97
CA ARG A 67 2.90 13.65 -7.79
C ARG A 67 3.57 13.50 -6.41
N HIS A 68 2.82 13.15 -5.36
CA HIS A 68 3.43 12.87 -4.05
C HIS A 68 4.12 11.53 -4.04
N ILE A 69 3.50 10.54 -4.70
CA ILE A 69 4.11 9.24 -4.87
C ILE A 69 5.48 9.42 -5.51
N GLU A 70 5.65 10.27 -6.53
CA GLU A 70 6.98 10.53 -7.14
C GLU A 70 8.12 10.87 -6.16
N ARG A 71 7.82 11.39 -4.97
CA ARG A 71 8.85 11.77 -3.99
C ARG A 71 9.16 10.66 -2.98
N THR A 72 8.50 9.51 -3.05
CA THR A 72 8.74 8.35 -2.17
C THR A 72 9.86 7.47 -2.71
N LYS A 73 10.60 6.81 -1.81
CA LYS A 73 11.65 5.85 -2.18
C LYS A 73 11.13 4.42 -2.30
N VAL A 74 10.07 4.11 -1.55
CA VAL A 74 9.49 2.76 -1.40
C VAL A 74 7.97 2.87 -1.56
N LEU A 75 7.34 1.83 -2.10
CA LEU A 75 5.88 1.71 -2.22
C LEU A 75 5.35 0.55 -1.36
N ALA A 76 4.29 0.80 -0.61
CA ALA A 76 3.53 -0.23 0.09
C ALA A 76 2.14 -0.37 -0.55
N TYR A 77 1.90 -1.49 -1.24
CA TYR A 77 0.61 -1.76 -1.87
C TYR A 77 -0.34 -2.39 -0.86
N VAL A 78 -1.24 -1.57 -0.32
CA VAL A 78 -2.27 -2.04 0.62
C VAL A 78 -3.45 -2.64 -0.14
N LEU A 79 -3.70 -3.93 0.08
CA LEU A 79 -4.78 -4.72 -0.51
C LEU A 79 -5.79 -5.11 0.56
N ASP A 80 -7.08 -5.02 0.24
CA ASP A 80 -8.17 -5.43 1.10
C ASP A 80 -8.52 -6.90 0.83
N LEU A 81 -8.18 -7.82 1.74
CA LEU A 81 -8.49 -9.25 1.58
C LEU A 81 -10.00 -9.52 1.62
N ALA A 82 -10.75 -8.66 2.31
CA ALA A 82 -12.17 -8.85 2.52
C ALA A 82 -13.04 -8.09 1.50
N ALA A 83 -12.46 -7.54 0.43
CA ALA A 83 -13.20 -6.75 -0.55
C ALA A 83 -14.22 -7.59 -1.35
N ALA A 84 -13.93 -8.86 -1.58
CA ALA A 84 -14.75 -9.78 -2.39
C ALA A 84 -15.33 -10.97 -1.60
N LEU A 85 -15.22 -10.94 -0.26
CA LEU A 85 -15.78 -11.96 0.63
C LEU A 85 -17.26 -11.71 0.94
N ASP A 86 -17.97 -12.73 1.40
CA ASP A 86 -19.35 -12.63 1.91
C ASP A 86 -20.35 -11.89 1.00
N GLY A 87 -20.24 -12.10 -0.32
CA GLY A 87 -21.12 -11.46 -1.30
C GLY A 87 -20.86 -9.96 -1.50
N ARG A 88 -19.77 -9.42 -0.95
CA ARG A 88 -19.31 -8.05 -1.23
C ARG A 88 -18.93 -7.94 -2.72
N LYS A 89 -19.22 -6.78 -3.32
CA LYS A 89 -19.02 -6.51 -4.75
C LYS A 89 -17.65 -5.88 -5.07
N GLY A 90 -16.68 -6.01 -4.18
CA GLY A 90 -15.31 -5.59 -4.46
C GLY A 90 -14.62 -6.56 -5.41
N ILE A 91 -13.33 -6.31 -5.64
CA ILE A 91 -12.49 -7.16 -6.50
C ILE A 91 -11.44 -7.90 -5.67
N PRO A 92 -11.02 -9.10 -6.09
CA PRO A 92 -9.97 -9.86 -5.41
C PRO A 92 -8.65 -9.09 -5.30
N PRO A 93 -7.80 -9.40 -4.31
CA PRO A 93 -6.60 -8.60 -4.03
C PRO A 93 -5.58 -8.58 -5.17
N TRP A 94 -5.44 -9.65 -5.96
CA TRP A 94 -4.56 -9.66 -7.15
C TRP A 94 -5.04 -8.70 -8.24
N GLU A 95 -6.36 -8.55 -8.43
CA GLU A 95 -6.91 -7.55 -9.35
C GLU A 95 -6.75 -6.13 -8.80
N GLN A 96 -6.93 -5.93 -7.48
CA GLN A 96 -6.63 -4.64 -6.84
C GLN A 96 -5.17 -4.25 -7.09
N LEU A 97 -4.24 -5.19 -6.94
CA LEU A 97 -2.82 -4.96 -7.15
C LEU A 97 -2.52 -4.58 -8.60
N LYS A 98 -3.06 -5.35 -9.56
CA LYS A 98 -2.93 -5.05 -10.99
C LYS A 98 -3.42 -3.65 -11.32
N ASP A 99 -4.62 -3.28 -10.87
CA ASP A 99 -5.19 -1.95 -11.12
C ASP A 99 -4.27 -0.86 -10.54
N LEU A 100 -3.76 -1.04 -9.32
CA LEU A 100 -2.86 -0.08 -8.70
C LEU A 100 -1.56 0.10 -9.48
N ILE A 101 -0.96 -0.99 -9.96
CA ILE A 101 0.27 -0.94 -10.77
C ILE A 101 -0.01 -0.19 -12.09
N LEU A 102 -1.10 -0.55 -12.78
CA LEU A 102 -1.47 0.11 -14.04
C LEU A 102 -1.72 1.60 -13.86
N GLU A 103 -2.36 2.04 -12.77
CA GLU A 103 -2.56 3.46 -12.49
C GLU A 103 -1.24 4.23 -12.31
N LEU A 104 -0.22 3.60 -11.72
CA LEU A 104 1.11 4.22 -11.58
C LEU A 104 1.83 4.30 -12.93
N GLU A 105 1.81 3.22 -13.71
CA GLU A 105 2.44 3.15 -15.03
C GLU A 105 1.79 4.09 -16.05
N PHE A 106 0.46 4.20 -16.06
CA PHE A 106 -0.25 5.14 -16.92
C PHE A 106 0.03 6.61 -16.57
N TYR A 107 0.32 6.89 -15.31
CA TYR A 107 0.72 8.24 -14.89
C TYR A 107 2.17 8.53 -15.26
N ARG A 108 3.07 7.59 -15.00
CA ARG A 108 4.49 7.70 -15.34
C ARG A 108 5.11 6.31 -15.46
N GLU A 109 5.65 6.03 -16.64
CA GLU A 109 6.39 4.80 -16.92
C GLU A 109 7.52 4.57 -15.91
N GLY A 110 7.58 3.34 -15.37
CA GLY A 110 8.56 2.91 -14.37
C GLY A 110 8.30 3.43 -12.96
N LEU A 111 7.15 4.07 -12.69
CA LEU A 111 6.81 4.50 -11.34
C LEU A 111 6.53 3.31 -10.42
N SER A 112 5.98 2.22 -10.96
CA SER A 112 5.69 1.00 -10.20
C SER A 112 6.93 0.16 -9.89
N ASP A 113 8.04 0.35 -10.63
CA ASP A 113 9.33 -0.35 -10.47
C ASP A 113 10.06 -0.02 -9.16
N ARG A 114 9.51 0.84 -8.34
CA ARG A 114 10.13 1.20 -7.06
C ARG A 114 10.19 -0.01 -6.13
N PRO A 115 11.21 -0.04 -5.24
CA PRO A 115 11.25 -1.01 -4.16
C PRO A 115 9.89 -1.07 -3.45
N SER A 116 9.32 -2.27 -3.35
CA SER A 116 7.93 -2.42 -2.92
C SER A 116 7.65 -3.68 -2.14
N LEU A 117 6.57 -3.62 -1.38
CA LEU A 117 5.97 -4.75 -0.68
C LEU A 117 4.44 -4.68 -0.78
N VAL A 118 3.79 -5.80 -0.48
CA VAL A 118 2.33 -5.90 -0.38
C VAL A 118 1.92 -5.97 1.10
N VAL A 119 0.91 -5.19 1.46
CA VAL A 119 0.24 -5.29 2.76
C VAL A 119 -1.13 -5.91 2.52
N ALA A 120 -1.30 -7.17 2.89
CA ALA A 120 -2.54 -7.91 2.84
C ALA A 120 -3.34 -7.61 4.11
N ASN A 121 -4.21 -6.59 4.05
CA ASN A 121 -4.89 -6.06 5.22
C ASN A 121 -6.27 -6.69 5.43
N LYS A 122 -6.77 -6.61 6.67
CA LYS A 122 -8.05 -7.17 7.16
C LYS A 122 -8.06 -8.70 7.23
N ILE A 123 -6.99 -9.26 7.79
CA ILE A 123 -6.87 -10.71 8.05
C ILE A 123 -7.86 -11.22 9.10
N ASP A 124 -8.49 -10.32 9.86
CA ASP A 124 -9.50 -10.62 10.88
C ASP A 124 -10.87 -11.06 10.30
N GLU A 125 -11.08 -10.85 9.01
CA GLU A 125 -12.35 -11.15 8.34
C GLU A 125 -12.46 -12.65 8.01
N ALA A 126 -13.65 -13.23 8.21
CA ALA A 126 -13.90 -14.63 7.92
C ALA A 126 -13.63 -14.94 6.43
N GLY A 127 -12.80 -15.95 6.16
CA GLY A 127 -12.37 -16.33 4.80
C GLY A 127 -11.13 -15.60 4.28
N ALA A 128 -10.57 -14.64 5.03
CA ALA A 128 -9.37 -13.93 4.62
C ALA A 128 -8.14 -14.84 4.46
N ASP A 129 -8.04 -15.91 5.26
CA ASP A 129 -6.93 -16.89 5.19
C ASP A 129 -6.85 -17.56 3.81
N GLU A 130 -7.98 -18.03 3.27
CA GLU A 130 -8.04 -18.67 1.95
C GLU A 130 -7.63 -17.70 0.84
N VAL A 131 -8.11 -16.46 0.94
CA VAL A 131 -7.78 -15.38 0.00
C VAL A 131 -6.29 -15.03 0.09
N TYR A 132 -5.72 -15.00 1.30
CA TYR A 132 -4.29 -14.75 1.51
C TYR A 132 -3.42 -15.86 0.91
N GLU A 133 -3.80 -17.13 1.08
CA GLU A 133 -3.12 -18.25 0.45
C GLU A 133 -3.17 -18.17 -1.08
N GLU A 134 -4.31 -17.79 -1.65
CA GLU A 134 -4.44 -17.57 -3.09
C GLU A 134 -3.62 -16.37 -3.58
N LEU A 135 -3.58 -15.27 -2.80
CA LEU A 135 -2.76 -14.10 -3.10
C LEU A 135 -1.28 -14.49 -3.20
N LYS A 136 -0.76 -15.28 -2.26
CA LYS A 136 0.63 -15.78 -2.29
C LYS A 136 0.93 -16.68 -3.49
N ARG A 137 -0.05 -17.46 -3.95
CA ARG A 137 0.10 -18.28 -5.17
C ARG A 137 0.13 -17.45 -6.45
N ARG A 138 -0.50 -16.28 -6.44
CA ARG A 138 -0.68 -15.43 -7.63
C ARG A 138 0.36 -14.33 -7.75
N VAL A 139 0.86 -13.81 -6.64
CA VAL A 139 1.74 -12.65 -6.61
C VAL A 139 3.14 -13.06 -6.19
N HIS A 140 4.10 -12.85 -7.09
CA HIS A 140 5.50 -13.21 -6.89
C HIS A 140 6.41 -11.99 -6.99
N GLY A 141 7.67 -12.14 -6.55
CA GLY A 141 8.72 -11.12 -6.70
C GLY A 141 8.73 -10.03 -5.63
N VAL A 142 7.72 -10.01 -4.74
CA VAL A 142 7.66 -9.10 -3.59
C VAL A 142 7.18 -9.79 -2.32
N PRO A 143 7.64 -9.33 -1.15
CA PRO A 143 7.13 -9.84 0.13
C PRO A 143 5.70 -9.36 0.36
N ILE A 144 4.89 -10.24 0.96
CA ILE A 144 3.50 -10.02 1.30
C ILE A 144 3.35 -10.14 2.81
N PHE A 145 2.87 -9.07 3.46
CA PHE A 145 2.70 -9.00 4.90
C PHE A 145 1.21 -9.05 5.26
N PRO A 146 0.74 -10.11 5.95
CA PRO A 146 -0.61 -10.19 6.48
C PRO A 146 -0.74 -9.26 7.68
N VAL A 147 -1.76 -8.40 7.69
CA VAL A 147 -1.95 -7.38 8.73
C VAL A 147 -3.43 -7.21 9.08
N CYS A 148 -3.74 -7.00 10.36
CA CYS A 148 -4.97 -6.35 10.78
C CYS A 148 -4.62 -4.98 11.35
N ALA A 149 -4.79 -3.92 10.56
CA ALA A 149 -4.40 -2.58 11.00
C ALA A 149 -5.21 -2.07 12.20
N VAL A 150 -6.45 -2.54 12.37
CA VAL A 150 -7.33 -2.12 13.48
C VAL A 150 -6.97 -2.82 14.78
N LEU A 151 -6.53 -4.08 14.71
CA LEU A 151 -6.09 -4.87 15.85
C LEU A 151 -4.57 -4.81 16.09
N GLU A 152 -3.85 -4.05 15.26
CA GLU A 152 -2.39 -3.92 15.25
C GLU A 152 -1.64 -5.26 15.06
N GLU A 153 -2.28 -6.24 14.43
CA GLU A 153 -1.70 -7.56 14.14
C GLU A 153 -0.79 -7.52 12.90
N GLY A 154 0.37 -8.18 12.95
CA GLY A 154 1.35 -8.23 11.84
C GLY A 154 2.14 -6.92 11.61
N ILE A 155 1.92 -5.91 12.45
CA ILE A 155 2.58 -4.60 12.35
C ILE A 155 4.10 -4.67 12.59
N PRO A 156 4.64 -5.42 13.58
CA PRO A 156 6.09 -5.53 13.77
C PRO A 156 6.84 -6.05 12.54
N GLU A 157 6.32 -7.09 11.90
CA GLU A 157 6.88 -7.71 10.69
C GLU A 157 6.83 -6.75 9.51
N LEU A 158 5.70 -6.05 9.33
CA LEU A 158 5.58 -5.01 8.31
C LEU A 158 6.62 -3.89 8.51
N LYS A 159 6.82 -3.42 9.75
CA LYS A 159 7.82 -2.39 10.07
C LYS A 159 9.25 -2.87 9.77
N ALA A 160 9.55 -4.14 10.00
CA ALA A 160 10.84 -4.73 9.66
C ALA A 160 11.04 -4.77 8.13
N GLY A 161 10.05 -5.23 7.38
CA GLY A 161 10.09 -5.24 5.90
C GLY A 161 10.26 -3.85 5.29
N LEU A 162 9.53 -2.85 5.79
CA LEU A 162 9.69 -1.45 5.37
C LEU A 162 11.09 -0.92 5.64
N ARG A 163 11.67 -1.24 6.81
CA ARG A 163 13.04 -0.86 7.16
C ARG A 163 14.06 -1.43 6.18
N MET A 164 13.93 -2.71 5.82
CA MET A 164 14.85 -3.37 4.88
C MET A 164 14.84 -2.70 3.51
N LEU A 165 13.65 -2.37 2.98
CA LEU A 165 13.50 -1.68 1.70
C LEU A 165 14.06 -0.26 1.73
N VAL A 166 13.80 0.51 2.78
CA VAL A 166 14.26 1.91 2.89
C VAL A 166 15.78 2.00 3.01
N ASN A 167 16.41 1.05 3.70
CA ASN A 167 17.86 0.99 3.87
C ASN A 167 18.59 0.44 2.65
N GLY A 168 17.86 0.02 1.60
CA GLY A 168 18.45 -0.53 0.38
C GLY A 168 19.09 -1.90 0.55
N GLY A 169 18.77 -2.62 1.64
CA GLY A 169 19.31 -3.96 1.89
C GLY A 169 18.78 -4.99 0.91
N GLU A 170 17.54 -4.80 0.44
CA GLU A 170 16.90 -5.63 -0.59
C GLU A 170 16.07 -4.74 -1.52
N SER A 171 16.00 -5.09 -2.80
CA SER A 171 15.23 -4.34 -3.81
C SER A 171 14.21 -5.26 -4.47
N TYR A 172 13.09 -5.51 -3.79
CA TYR A 172 11.94 -6.19 -4.36
C TYR A 172 11.14 -5.24 -5.25
N ARG A 173 10.76 -5.66 -6.43
CA ARG A 173 9.98 -4.83 -7.37
C ARG A 173 8.82 -5.65 -7.90
N LEU A 174 7.65 -5.03 -7.99
CA LEU A 174 6.50 -5.64 -8.65
C LEU A 174 6.69 -5.55 -10.16
N ASN A 175 6.45 -6.67 -10.83
CA ASN A 175 6.23 -6.72 -12.27
C ASN A 175 4.82 -7.30 -12.50
N LEU A 176 4.08 -6.73 -13.45
CA LEU A 176 2.77 -7.26 -13.88
C LEU A 176 2.85 -8.73 -14.30
N ASP A 177 3.95 -9.17 -14.91
CA ASP A 177 4.17 -10.58 -15.28
C ASP A 177 4.25 -11.51 -14.05
N GLY A 178 4.55 -10.96 -12.87
CA GLY A 178 4.57 -11.66 -11.60
C GLY A 178 3.20 -11.83 -10.95
N ILE A 179 2.11 -11.37 -11.59
CA ILE A 179 0.73 -11.44 -11.10
C ILE A 179 -0.10 -12.36 -11.98
N ILE A 180 -0.52 -13.50 -11.43
CA ILE A 180 -1.41 -14.46 -12.09
C ILE A 180 -2.87 -14.05 -11.83
N LEU A 181 -3.61 -13.72 -12.89
CA LEU A 181 -5.02 -13.30 -12.85
C LEU A 181 -6.00 -14.44 -12.99
#